data_AF-A0A2D5GR38-F1
#
_entry.id   AF-A0A2D5GR38-F1
#
_cell.length_a   1.000
_cell.length_b   1.000
_cell.length_c   1.000
_cell.angle_alpha   90.00
_cell.angle_beta   90.00
_cell.angle_gamma   90.00
#
_symmetry.space_group_name_H-M   'P 1'
#
loop_
_entity.id
_entity.type
_entity.pdbx_description
1 polymer ?
#
loop_
_entity_poly.entity_id
_entity_poly.type
_entity_poly.pdbx_seq_one_letter_code
_entity_poly.pdbx_strand_id
1 'polypeptide(L)'
;MTTSRVFTKSVGEIIEEALRDARIIAAEQPVNGSDFERGLSSLNNVAKSWQSQDLNQWLQEEAVLPLITSQKKYLLGPGGAEAADANLFFNTTLGAAGSATDTVITVASSTNMVAAPNILTLDPTDSTQDWTAINSATLSISSGLVVTNVSSTAGGADYALATTAGETYRVRFDFTLGTSSSVAFSVLNVSTVAATVTLTSTTPNNELTITASTAEIIFRVQNVSTTTGHTSTTANLEYVDEDTGSRIGILLTDGTRFWDNVLNVDSATSIDLLNGLSGAATNADSVYFYTTKLSRPVRVLSTRYASTITGSEIPTDKWARSDYFDQPDKDAQGTVSQWYYSPQLIEGELFVWQVANNDNNILRLTYMKAALIYTESTDNLEFPSEFYLPLKWAIAADMAPSYGVKPERRLEIKQEAVISLENALGHDSDDSSMRIQPDFT
;
A
#
# COMPACT_ATOMS: atom_id res chain seq x y z
N MET A 1 -21.81 -6.03 26.42
CA MET A 1 -20.75 -6.97 26.03
C MET A 1 -20.99 -7.36 24.60
N THR A 2 -20.12 -6.92 23.69
CA THR A 2 -20.13 -7.34 22.29
C THR A 2 -19.39 -8.66 22.22
N THR A 3 -20.10 -9.75 21.95
CA THR A 3 -19.49 -11.05 21.68
C THR A 3 -18.95 -11.04 20.25
N SER A 4 -17.65 -11.31 20.08
CA SER A 4 -17.03 -11.46 18.76
C SER A 4 -17.06 -12.93 18.34
N ARG A 5 -17.27 -13.19 17.05
CA ARG A 5 -17.14 -14.53 16.44
C ARG A 5 -15.72 -14.79 15.93
N VAL A 6 -14.85 -13.78 15.94
CA VAL A 6 -13.47 -13.87 15.44
C VAL A 6 -12.54 -14.01 16.63
N PHE A 7 -11.74 -15.08 16.63
CA PHE A 7 -10.66 -15.30 17.59
C PHE A 7 -9.34 -14.93 16.92
N THR A 8 -8.67 -13.90 17.45
CA THR A 8 -7.36 -13.42 16.96
C THR A 8 -6.32 -13.56 18.05
N LYS A 9 -5.10 -13.97 17.69
CA LYS A 9 -3.93 -13.96 18.58
C LYS A 9 -2.86 -13.02 18.03
N SER A 10 -2.16 -12.35 18.95
CA SER A 10 -0.95 -11.60 18.60
C SER A 10 0.27 -12.51 18.47
N VAL A 11 1.28 -12.04 17.76
CA VAL A 11 2.58 -12.71 17.61
C VAL A 11 3.26 -12.94 18.97
N GLY A 12 3.16 -11.97 19.89
CA GLY A 12 3.62 -12.09 21.26
C GLY A 12 3.02 -13.32 21.95
N GLU A 13 1.69 -13.39 21.99
CA GLU A 13 0.97 -14.45 22.69
C GLU A 13 1.30 -15.86 22.19
N ILE A 14 1.41 -16.05 20.86
CA ILE A 14 1.70 -17.37 20.30
C ILE A 14 3.12 -17.84 20.60
N ILE A 15 4.09 -16.91 20.59
CA ILE A 15 5.50 -17.21 20.90
C ILE A 15 5.63 -17.54 22.40
N GLU A 16 4.96 -16.78 23.27
CA GLU A 16 4.94 -17.08 24.71
C GLU A 16 4.36 -18.46 24.99
N GLU A 17 3.21 -18.79 24.41
CA GLU A 17 2.58 -20.10 24.58
C GLU A 17 3.47 -21.24 24.07
N ALA A 18 4.14 -21.05 22.92
CA ALA A 18 5.06 -22.04 22.36
C ALA A 18 6.26 -22.30 23.27
N LEU A 19 6.86 -21.25 23.82
CA LEU A 19 8.01 -21.36 24.74
C LEU A 19 7.64 -22.05 26.06
N ARG A 20 6.44 -21.78 26.59
CA ARG A 20 5.91 -22.42 27.81
C ARG A 20 5.65 -23.90 27.59
N ASP A 21 5.01 -24.26 26.47
CA ASP A 21 4.70 -25.66 26.15
C ASP A 21 5.94 -26.48 25.79
N ALA A 22 6.96 -25.84 25.21
CA ALA A 22 8.29 -26.42 25.01
C ALA A 22 9.06 -26.65 26.32
N ARG A 23 8.59 -26.09 27.46
CA ARG A 23 9.26 -26.02 28.76
C ARG A 23 10.61 -25.32 28.71
N ILE A 24 10.77 -24.36 27.79
CA ILE A 24 11.96 -23.52 27.68
C ILE A 24 11.90 -22.42 28.75
N ILE A 25 10.71 -21.87 28.97
CA ILE A 25 10.43 -20.89 30.03
C ILE A 25 9.45 -21.45 31.06
N ALA A 26 9.59 -21.02 32.31
CA ALA A 26 8.61 -21.34 33.36
C ALA A 26 7.34 -20.52 33.17
N ALA A 27 6.20 -21.04 33.65
CA ALA A 27 4.89 -20.39 33.53
C ALA A 27 4.81 -18.97 34.17
N GLU A 28 5.73 -18.63 35.07
CA GLU A 28 5.72 -17.37 35.82
C GLU A 28 6.84 -16.39 35.42
N GLN A 29 7.69 -16.75 34.44
CA GLN A 29 8.78 -15.88 34.00
C GLN A 29 8.37 -15.09 32.74
N PRO A 30 8.75 -13.80 32.65
CA PRO A 30 8.58 -13.04 31.42
C PRO A 30 9.53 -13.57 30.33
N VAL A 31 9.13 -13.42 29.07
CA VAL A 31 9.99 -13.78 27.93
C VAL A 31 11.07 -12.72 27.77
N ASN A 32 12.33 -13.14 27.70
CA ASN A 32 13.44 -12.23 27.45
C ASN A 32 13.41 -11.77 25.98
N GLY A 33 13.83 -10.53 25.70
CA GLY A 33 13.83 -9.98 24.34
C GLY A 33 14.57 -10.85 23.32
N SER A 34 15.70 -11.47 23.70
CA SER A 34 16.46 -12.36 22.82
C SER A 34 15.74 -13.68 22.50
N ASP A 35 14.92 -14.19 23.43
CA ASP A 35 14.14 -15.40 23.21
C ASP A 35 12.94 -15.10 22.30
N PHE A 36 12.35 -13.91 22.45
CA PHE A 36 11.31 -13.40 21.57
C PHE A 36 11.81 -13.22 20.12
N GLU A 37 12.97 -12.60 19.90
CA GLU A 37 13.56 -12.44 18.55
C GLU A 37 13.77 -13.78 17.84
N ARG A 38 14.20 -14.81 18.58
CA ARG A 38 14.35 -16.17 18.04
C ARG A 38 13.00 -16.82 17.73
N GLY A 39 12.01 -16.64 18.60
CA GLY A 39 10.64 -17.08 18.36
C GLY A 39 10.03 -16.43 17.13
N LEU A 40 10.28 -15.14 16.93
CA LEU A 40 9.83 -14.38 15.76
C LEU A 40 10.46 -14.89 14.47
N SER A 41 11.78 -15.14 14.48
CA SER A 41 12.47 -15.75 13.34
C SER A 41 11.92 -17.15 13.03
N SER A 42 11.66 -17.95 14.06
CA SER A 42 11.07 -19.29 13.93
C SER A 42 9.65 -19.24 13.32
N LEU A 43 8.78 -18.35 13.81
CA LEU A 43 7.44 -18.12 13.28
C LEU A 43 7.49 -17.75 11.79
N ASN A 44 8.37 -16.80 11.42
CA ASN A 44 8.53 -16.39 10.02
C ASN A 44 9.04 -17.54 9.15
N ASN A 45 9.97 -18.37 9.64
CA ASN A 45 10.46 -19.55 8.92
C ASN A 45 9.36 -20.61 8.72
N VAL A 46 8.55 -20.88 9.75
CA VAL A 46 7.42 -21.81 9.67
C VAL A 46 6.38 -21.31 8.67
N ALA A 47 6.00 -20.03 8.76
CA ALA A 47 5.05 -19.42 7.83
C ALA A 47 5.52 -19.50 6.37
N LYS A 48 6.80 -19.23 6.10
CA LYS A 48 7.39 -19.39 4.75
C LYS A 48 7.49 -20.85 4.31
N SER A 49 7.75 -21.77 5.23
CA SER A 49 7.78 -23.21 4.93
C SER A 49 6.40 -23.73 4.52
N TRP A 50 5.34 -23.37 5.26
CA TRP A 50 3.97 -23.76 4.92
C TRP A 50 3.51 -23.14 3.60
N GLN A 51 3.93 -21.91 3.33
CA GLN A 51 3.72 -21.27 2.04
C GLN A 51 4.35 -22.05 0.87
N SER A 52 5.50 -22.69 1.07
CA SER A 52 6.11 -23.52 0.03
C SER A 52 5.37 -24.84 -0.23
N GLN A 53 4.56 -25.28 0.73
CA GLN A 53 3.82 -26.55 0.71
C GLN A 53 2.37 -26.39 0.20
N ASP A 54 2.01 -25.21 -0.31
CA ASP A 54 0.66 -24.86 -0.78
C ASP A 54 -0.44 -24.98 0.31
N LEU A 55 -0.06 -24.96 1.60
CA LEU A 55 -0.98 -25.04 2.75
C LEU A 55 -1.58 -23.65 3.07
N ASN A 56 -2.16 -22.96 2.09
CA ASN A 56 -2.49 -21.53 2.17
C ASN A 56 -3.82 -21.16 1.47
N GLN A 57 -4.86 -22.01 1.55
CA GLN A 57 -6.11 -21.70 0.84
C GLN A 57 -6.76 -20.39 1.33
N TRP A 58 -6.61 -20.05 2.60
CA TRP A 58 -7.10 -18.78 3.16
C TRP A 58 -6.34 -17.54 2.68
N LEU A 59 -5.19 -17.69 2.00
CA LEU A 59 -4.45 -16.59 1.36
C LEU A 59 -4.80 -16.46 -0.13
N GLN A 60 -5.80 -17.21 -0.61
CA GLN A 60 -6.34 -17.04 -1.95
C GLN A 60 -7.23 -15.80 -1.98
N GLU A 61 -6.83 -14.83 -2.78
CA GLU A 61 -7.58 -13.59 -3.00
C GLU A 61 -7.74 -13.35 -4.50
N GLU A 62 -8.64 -12.43 -4.83
CA GLU A 62 -8.83 -11.95 -6.19
C GLU A 62 -8.20 -10.58 -6.35
N ALA A 63 -7.49 -10.36 -7.46
CA ALA A 63 -6.95 -9.08 -7.87
C ALA A 63 -7.45 -8.70 -9.26
N VAL A 64 -7.47 -7.40 -9.53
CA VAL A 64 -7.82 -6.83 -10.83
C VAL A 64 -6.56 -6.19 -11.43
N LEU A 65 -6.23 -6.60 -12.65
CA LEU A 65 -5.19 -6.01 -13.48
C LEU A 65 -5.83 -5.34 -14.70
N PRO A 66 -5.82 -4.01 -14.79
CA PRO A 66 -6.12 -3.28 -16.02
C PRO A 66 -5.12 -3.66 -17.10
N LEU A 67 -5.62 -4.07 -18.27
CA LEU A 67 -4.80 -4.38 -19.41
C LEU A 67 -4.44 -3.10 -20.17
N ILE A 68 -3.33 -3.16 -20.89
CA ILE A 68 -2.77 -2.07 -21.69
C ILE A 68 -2.61 -2.62 -23.10
N THR A 69 -3.01 -1.82 -24.08
CA THR A 69 -3.02 -2.21 -25.48
C THR A 69 -1.62 -2.60 -25.94
N SER A 70 -1.51 -3.72 -26.64
CA SER A 70 -0.23 -4.27 -27.14
C SER A 70 0.81 -4.65 -26.06
N GLN A 71 0.43 -4.74 -24.78
CA GLN A 71 1.34 -5.17 -23.72
C GLN A 71 1.21 -6.66 -23.43
N LYS A 72 2.33 -7.37 -23.57
CA LYS A 72 2.43 -8.82 -23.33
C LYS A 72 2.96 -9.22 -21.96
N LYS A 73 3.63 -8.31 -21.24
CA LYS A 73 4.29 -8.57 -19.95
C LYS A 73 3.83 -7.55 -18.91
N TYR A 74 3.38 -8.05 -17.77
CA TYR A 74 3.01 -7.26 -16.59
C TYR A 74 3.87 -7.67 -15.41
N LEU A 75 4.39 -6.67 -14.70
CA LEU A 75 5.09 -6.88 -13.44
C LEU A 75 4.05 -6.81 -12.33
N LEU A 76 3.94 -7.84 -11.49
CA LEU A 76 2.98 -7.93 -10.39
C LEU A 76 3.72 -7.77 -9.07
N GLY A 77 3.43 -6.68 -8.36
CA GLY A 77 4.05 -6.30 -7.12
C GLY A 77 3.93 -4.80 -6.88
N PRO A 78 4.40 -4.30 -5.73
CA PRO A 78 4.20 -2.91 -5.33
C PRO A 78 4.86 -1.87 -6.27
N GLY A 79 5.94 -2.21 -6.96
CA GLY A 79 6.57 -1.34 -7.98
C GLY A 79 6.09 -1.62 -9.41
N GLY A 80 5.19 -2.57 -9.60
CA GLY A 80 4.81 -3.09 -10.91
C GLY A 80 3.63 -2.36 -11.56
N ALA A 81 2.90 -3.11 -12.38
CA ALA A 81 1.69 -2.69 -13.05
C ALA A 81 0.61 -2.23 -12.06
N GLU A 82 -0.35 -1.45 -12.57
CA GLU A 82 -1.43 -0.82 -11.81
C GLU A 82 -2.54 -1.81 -11.43
N ALA A 83 -2.14 -2.90 -10.76
CA ALA A 83 -3.04 -3.93 -10.23
C ALA A 83 -3.30 -3.71 -8.73
N ALA A 84 -4.48 -4.07 -8.27
CA ALA A 84 -4.83 -4.08 -6.85
C ALA A 84 -5.77 -5.23 -6.52
N ASP A 85 -5.93 -5.50 -5.22
CA ASP A 85 -6.88 -6.48 -4.71
C ASP A 85 -8.31 -6.08 -5.14
N ALA A 86 -9.12 -7.05 -5.56
CA ALA A 86 -10.44 -6.78 -6.13
C ALA A 86 -11.39 -6.08 -5.15
N ASN A 87 -11.21 -6.28 -3.84
CA ASN A 87 -11.98 -5.61 -2.80
C ASN A 87 -11.61 -4.13 -2.61
N LEU A 88 -10.44 -3.72 -3.08
CA LEU A 88 -9.90 -2.36 -2.98
C LEU A 88 -9.82 -1.65 -4.34
N PHE A 89 -10.22 -2.33 -5.41
CA PHE A 89 -10.27 -1.81 -6.77
C PHE A 89 -11.70 -1.40 -7.12
N PHE A 90 -11.91 -0.10 -7.30
CA PHE A 90 -13.22 0.50 -7.55
C PHE A 90 -13.30 1.12 -8.95
N ASN A 91 -14.52 1.37 -9.41
CA ASN A 91 -14.78 2.03 -10.68
C ASN A 91 -15.86 3.10 -10.58
N THR A 92 -15.73 4.10 -11.44
CA THR A 92 -16.71 5.16 -11.66
C THR A 92 -16.64 5.57 -13.13
N THR A 93 -17.34 6.62 -13.52
CA THR A 93 -17.24 7.22 -14.85
C THR A 93 -16.98 8.71 -14.73
N LEU A 94 -16.43 9.33 -15.77
CA LEU A 94 -16.39 10.80 -15.84
C LEU A 94 -17.82 11.36 -15.90
N GLY A 95 -18.07 12.42 -15.13
CA GLY A 95 -19.34 13.16 -15.11
C GLY A 95 -19.37 14.35 -16.08
N ALA A 96 -18.21 14.72 -16.64
CA ALA A 96 -18.06 15.71 -17.70
C ALA A 96 -16.81 15.40 -18.52
N ALA A 97 -16.72 15.95 -19.73
CA ALA A 97 -15.49 15.86 -20.53
C ALA A 97 -14.39 16.71 -19.90
N GLY A 98 -13.17 16.19 -19.88
CA GLY A 98 -11.96 16.87 -19.42
C GLY A 98 -11.03 17.19 -20.58
N SER A 99 -10.43 18.36 -20.57
CA SER A 99 -9.39 18.76 -21.53
C SER A 99 -8.02 18.28 -21.07
N ALA A 100 -7.08 18.18 -22.01
CA ALA A 100 -5.68 17.96 -21.65
C ALA A 100 -5.22 19.06 -20.68
N THR A 101 -4.42 18.69 -19.68
CA THR A 101 -3.91 19.51 -18.57
C THR A 101 -4.92 19.94 -17.51
N ASP A 102 -6.20 19.54 -17.62
CA ASP A 102 -7.17 19.81 -16.55
C ASP A 102 -6.73 19.09 -15.27
N THR A 103 -6.54 19.86 -14.19
CA THR A 103 -6.19 19.35 -12.86
C THR A 103 -7.42 19.08 -12.02
N VAL A 104 -8.57 19.64 -12.36
CA VAL A 104 -9.85 19.41 -11.68
C VAL A 104 -10.76 18.64 -12.62
N ILE A 105 -11.27 17.49 -12.20
CA ILE A 105 -12.15 16.67 -13.03
C ILE A 105 -13.45 16.34 -12.31
N THR A 106 -14.52 16.22 -13.10
CA THR A 106 -15.83 15.82 -12.58
C THR A 106 -16.00 14.31 -12.75
N VAL A 107 -16.20 13.59 -11.66
CA VAL A 107 -16.50 12.15 -11.63
C VAL A 107 -17.97 11.93 -11.26
N ALA A 108 -18.56 10.81 -11.67
CA ALA A 108 -19.93 10.46 -11.32
C ALA A 108 -20.10 10.17 -9.82
N SER A 109 -19.05 9.68 -9.17
CA SER A 109 -18.99 9.43 -7.73
C SER A 109 -17.53 9.35 -7.27
N SER A 110 -17.19 10.07 -6.20
CA SER A 110 -15.91 9.98 -5.48
C SER A 110 -15.97 9.04 -4.26
N THR A 111 -17.01 8.21 -4.15
CA THR A 111 -17.13 7.24 -3.04
C THR A 111 -15.92 6.31 -3.00
N ASN A 112 -15.33 6.10 -1.81
CA ASN A 112 -14.10 5.34 -1.58
C ASN A 112 -12.82 5.93 -2.20
N MET A 113 -12.91 7.08 -2.89
CA MET A 113 -11.72 7.83 -3.26
C MET A 113 -11.16 8.49 -1.99
N VAL A 114 -9.90 8.19 -1.74
CA VAL A 114 -9.11 8.77 -0.67
C VAL A 114 -8.22 9.81 -1.33
N ALA A 115 -8.36 11.07 -0.92
CA ALA A 115 -7.39 12.11 -1.25
C ALA A 115 -6.01 11.69 -0.73
N ALA A 116 -4.95 12.21 -1.36
CA ALA A 116 -3.67 12.27 -0.67
C ALA A 116 -3.93 12.90 0.73
N PRO A 117 -3.49 12.28 1.85
CA PRO A 117 -3.66 12.83 3.18
C PRO A 117 -3.12 14.25 3.24
N ASN A 118 -4.04 15.18 3.07
CA ASN A 118 -3.85 16.59 3.22
C ASN A 118 -4.52 17.00 4.53
N ILE A 119 -3.76 17.67 5.39
CA ILE A 119 -4.15 18.76 6.29
C ILE A 119 -3.27 18.70 7.54
N LEU A 120 -2.36 19.66 7.66
CA LEU A 120 -1.88 20.15 8.95
C LEU A 120 -2.74 21.35 9.33
N THR A 121 -3.61 21.20 10.32
CA THR A 121 -4.16 22.38 11.01
C THR A 121 -3.18 22.81 12.09
N LEU A 122 -2.55 23.97 11.93
CA LEU A 122 -1.85 24.62 13.03
C LEU A 122 -2.84 25.59 13.68
N ASP A 123 -2.97 25.58 15.00
CA ASP A 123 -3.64 26.67 15.71
C ASP A 123 -2.56 27.55 16.34
N PRO A 124 -2.05 28.59 15.66
CA PRO A 124 -1.26 29.60 16.33
C PRO A 124 -2.20 30.59 17.01
N THR A 125 -2.41 30.41 18.32
CA THR A 125 -2.87 31.51 19.16
C THR A 125 -1.87 32.68 19.05
N ASP A 126 -2.41 33.80 18.59
CA ASP A 126 -1.81 35.12 18.36
C ASP A 126 -1.06 35.70 19.57
N SER A 127 0.08 36.37 19.32
CA SER A 127 0.20 37.80 19.63
C SER A 127 1.46 38.39 19.00
N THR A 128 1.23 39.37 18.13
CA THR A 128 2.08 40.54 17.83
C THR A 128 3.46 40.60 18.51
N GLN A 129 4.49 40.66 17.67
CA GLN A 129 5.86 41.09 17.95
C GLN A 129 6.83 40.12 18.62
N ASP A 130 6.38 39.01 19.19
CA ASP A 130 7.28 37.96 19.65
C ASP A 130 6.77 36.58 19.19
N TRP A 131 7.53 35.90 18.32
CA TRP A 131 7.40 34.46 18.09
C TRP A 131 7.94 33.69 19.31
N THR A 132 7.46 34.02 20.52
CA THR A 132 7.91 33.39 21.75
C THR A 132 7.05 32.16 22.05
N ALA A 133 7.69 31.01 21.87
CA ALA A 133 7.34 29.69 22.37
C ALA A 133 6.04 29.08 21.83
N ILE A 134 6.13 28.52 20.61
CA ILE A 134 5.37 27.30 20.33
C ILE A 134 6.10 26.16 21.05
N ASN A 135 5.44 25.54 22.03
CA ASN A 135 5.93 24.31 22.65
C ASN A 135 6.15 23.26 21.56
N SER A 136 7.33 22.66 21.58
CA SER A 136 7.80 21.60 20.68
C SER A 136 6.72 20.54 20.44
N ALA A 137 5.97 20.69 19.35
CA ALA A 137 5.02 19.69 18.88
C ALA A 137 5.72 18.88 17.79
N THR A 138 6.14 17.67 18.13
CA THR A 138 6.52 16.66 17.14
C THR A 138 5.23 16.05 16.62
N LEU A 139 4.93 16.23 15.33
CA LEU A 139 3.78 15.59 14.70
C LEU A 139 4.27 14.50 13.75
N SER A 140 3.90 13.27 14.06
CA SER A 140 4.15 12.11 13.21
C SER A 140 2.94 11.92 12.31
N ILE A 141 3.12 11.97 10.99
CA ILE A 141 2.05 11.58 10.05
C ILE A 141 2.22 10.12 9.62
N SER A 142 1.14 9.52 9.11
CA SER A 142 1.02 8.08 8.84
C SER A 142 1.97 7.52 7.77
N SER A 143 2.72 8.38 7.05
CA SER A 143 3.75 7.97 6.09
C SER A 143 5.19 7.99 6.65
N GLY A 144 5.38 8.21 7.96
CA GLY A 144 6.71 8.26 8.58
C GLY A 144 7.44 9.59 8.41
N LEU A 145 6.83 10.55 7.72
CA LEU A 145 7.28 11.94 7.65
C LEU A 145 7.01 12.64 8.99
N VAL A 146 8.04 13.23 9.58
CA VAL A 146 7.95 13.98 10.84
C VAL A 146 8.26 15.43 10.55
N VAL A 147 7.29 16.31 10.83
CA VAL A 147 7.51 17.75 10.85
C VAL A 147 7.70 18.19 12.28
N THR A 148 8.85 18.80 12.58
CA THR A 148 9.14 19.32 13.91
C THR A 148 9.43 20.80 13.82
N ASN A 149 8.75 21.62 14.64
CA ASN A 149 9.19 22.99 14.87
C ASN A 149 10.50 22.94 15.66
N VAL A 150 11.59 23.35 15.01
CA VAL A 150 12.95 23.26 15.55
C VAL A 150 13.28 24.50 16.37
N SER A 151 12.80 25.67 15.94
CA SER A 151 13.04 26.92 16.63
C SER A 151 12.02 28.01 16.23
N SER A 152 11.68 28.87 17.18
CA SER A 152 10.95 30.11 16.93
C SER A 152 11.86 31.29 17.30
N THR A 153 12.25 32.09 16.32
CA THR A 153 13.07 33.31 16.53
C THR A 153 12.28 34.54 16.09
N ALA A 154 12.60 35.73 16.59
CA ALA A 154 11.95 36.96 16.12
C ALA A 154 11.98 37.06 14.57
N GLY A 155 10.80 37.12 13.95
CA GLY A 155 10.64 37.23 12.50
C GLY A 155 10.33 35.93 11.74
N GLY A 156 10.36 34.74 12.37
CA GLY A 156 10.02 33.47 11.70
C GLY A 156 10.17 32.21 12.56
N ALA A 157 9.79 31.05 12.03
CA ALA A 157 10.11 29.74 12.63
C ALA A 157 10.74 28.80 11.63
N ASP A 158 11.52 27.90 12.19
CA ASP A 158 12.21 26.82 11.52
C ASP A 158 11.41 25.53 11.67
N TYR A 159 11.21 24.85 10.55
CA TYR A 159 10.58 23.54 10.48
C TYR A 159 11.58 22.56 9.90
N ALA A 160 11.73 21.41 10.59
CA ALA A 160 12.44 20.25 10.08
C ALA A 160 11.45 19.29 9.45
N LEU A 161 11.82 18.74 8.30
CA LEU A 161 11.11 17.71 7.57
C LEU A 161 12.01 16.47 7.48
N ALA A 162 11.59 15.36 8.09
CA ALA A 162 12.27 14.07 7.98
C ALA A 162 11.99 13.44 6.61
N THR A 163 12.97 13.41 5.72
CA THR A 163 12.79 13.00 4.31
C THR A 163 13.53 11.70 4.00
N THR A 164 13.17 11.05 2.90
CA THR A 164 13.94 9.93 2.34
C THR A 164 14.71 10.42 1.12
N ALA A 165 16.00 10.08 1.05
CA ALA A 165 16.86 10.52 -0.06
C ALA A 165 16.37 9.94 -1.39
N GLY A 166 16.13 10.81 -2.38
CA GLY A 166 15.65 10.44 -3.71
C GLY A 166 14.16 10.73 -3.95
N GLU A 167 13.38 10.96 -2.90
CA GLU A 167 11.94 11.25 -3.02
C GLU A 167 11.67 12.75 -3.26
N THR A 168 10.55 13.04 -3.93
CA THR A 168 10.08 14.40 -4.21
C THR A 168 8.87 14.73 -3.34
N TYR A 169 8.93 15.87 -2.68
CA TYR A 169 7.96 16.35 -1.71
C TYR A 169 7.36 17.68 -2.20
N ARG A 170 6.03 17.84 -2.17
CA ARG A 170 5.38 19.14 -2.36
C ARG A 170 4.79 19.65 -1.06
N VAL A 171 5.24 20.83 -0.64
CA VAL A 171 4.74 21.51 0.55
C VAL A 171 3.99 22.76 0.09
N ARG A 172 2.70 22.85 0.42
CA ARG A 172 1.88 24.04 0.17
C ARG A 172 1.70 24.84 1.45
N PHE A 173 1.93 26.15 1.37
CA PHE A 173 1.76 27.02 2.53
C PHE A 173 0.47 27.84 2.38
N ASP A 174 -0.55 27.46 3.14
CA ASP A 174 -1.83 28.18 3.16
C ASP A 174 -1.83 29.23 4.28
N PHE A 175 -1.59 30.47 3.87
CA PHE A 175 -1.67 31.62 4.76
C PHE A 175 -3.09 32.19 4.73
N THR A 176 -3.78 32.18 5.87
CA THR A 176 -4.99 33.00 6.01
C THR A 176 -4.54 34.43 6.33
N LEU A 177 -4.66 35.30 5.34
CA LEU A 177 -4.51 36.72 5.55
C LEU A 177 -5.66 37.18 6.45
N GLY A 178 -5.36 37.91 7.52
CA GLY A 178 -6.36 38.69 8.23
C GLY A 178 -6.96 39.77 7.31
N THR A 179 -7.48 40.85 7.89
CA THR A 179 -8.14 41.94 7.15
C THR A 179 -7.23 42.76 6.19
N SER A 180 -6.02 42.29 5.89
CA SER A 180 -4.99 42.96 5.10
C SER A 180 -4.69 42.20 3.81
N SER A 181 -4.81 42.86 2.66
CA SER A 181 -4.54 42.32 1.32
C SER A 181 -3.05 42.28 0.94
N SER A 182 -2.11 42.57 1.87
CA SER A 182 -0.73 42.93 1.51
C SER A 182 0.36 42.28 2.38
N VAL A 183 0.09 41.13 3.02
CA VAL A 183 1.14 40.40 3.75
C VAL A 183 1.89 39.47 2.77
N ALA A 184 3.22 39.51 2.82
CA ALA A 184 4.09 38.64 2.03
C ALA A 184 4.91 37.75 2.96
N PHE A 185 5.04 36.48 2.60
CA PHE A 185 5.85 35.49 3.30
C PHE A 185 6.96 34.99 2.39
N SER A 186 8.08 34.57 2.97
CA SER A 186 9.14 33.89 2.23
C SER A 186 9.57 32.61 2.95
N VAL A 187 9.96 31.62 2.16
CA VAL A 187 10.58 30.38 2.66
C VAL A 187 12.06 30.43 2.35
N LEU A 188 12.89 30.28 3.37
CA LEU A 188 14.35 30.29 3.25
C LEU A 188 14.89 28.89 3.57
N ASN A 189 15.85 28.42 2.79
CA ASN A 189 16.64 27.25 3.17
C ASN A 189 17.55 27.62 4.34
N VAL A 190 17.52 26.86 5.44
CA VAL A 190 18.33 27.10 6.65
C VAL A 190 19.35 25.97 6.89
N SER A 191 19.58 25.10 5.91
CA SER A 191 20.44 23.92 6.07
C SER A 191 21.82 24.24 6.66
N THR A 192 22.23 23.44 7.66
CA THR A 192 23.59 23.40 8.24
C THR A 192 24.53 22.45 7.50
N VAL A 193 24.05 21.71 6.49
CA VAL A 193 24.85 20.78 5.68
C VAL A 193 24.68 21.12 4.20
N ALA A 194 25.82 21.31 3.51
CA ALA A 194 25.89 21.76 2.12
C ALA A 194 25.15 20.81 1.16
N ALA A 195 23.88 21.09 0.92
CA ALA A 195 23.07 20.47 -0.12
C ALA A 195 22.36 21.56 -0.91
N THR A 196 22.44 21.46 -2.25
CA THR A 196 21.83 22.40 -3.19
C THR A 196 20.32 22.12 -3.24
N VAL A 197 19.54 22.77 -2.38
CA VAL A 197 18.07 22.73 -2.42
C VAL A 197 17.61 23.83 -3.39
N THR A 198 16.96 23.46 -4.49
CA THR A 198 16.41 24.44 -5.44
C THR A 198 14.98 24.76 -5.04
N LEU A 199 14.77 25.93 -4.43
CA LEU A 199 13.45 26.44 -4.09
C LEU A 199 12.94 27.25 -5.29
N THR A 200 11.96 26.73 -6.03
CA THR A 200 11.35 27.48 -7.13
C THR A 200 9.94 27.88 -6.72
N SER A 201 9.75 29.15 -6.36
CA SER A 201 8.41 29.72 -6.13
C SER A 201 7.85 30.13 -7.49
N THR A 202 6.85 29.41 -7.97
CA THR A 202 6.02 29.86 -9.10
C THR A 202 4.73 30.45 -8.56
N THR A 203 4.54 31.75 -8.76
CA THR A 203 3.28 32.49 -8.52
C THR A 203 2.05 31.75 -9.07
N PRO A 204 0.81 31.98 -8.58
CA PRO A 204 0.33 32.67 -7.39
C PRO A 204 -0.09 31.71 -6.25
N ASN A 205 0.38 30.45 -6.27
CA ASN A 205 -0.19 29.36 -5.46
C ASN A 205 0.64 28.95 -4.23
N ASN A 206 1.54 29.80 -3.70
CA ASN A 206 2.27 29.57 -2.44
C ASN A 206 2.87 28.14 -2.27
N GLU A 207 3.34 27.54 -3.36
CA GLU A 207 3.78 26.14 -3.38
C GLU A 207 5.30 26.05 -3.41
N LEU A 208 5.84 25.10 -2.62
CA LEU A 208 7.27 24.80 -2.55
C LEU A 208 7.52 23.33 -2.90
N THR A 209 8.24 23.09 -3.98
CA THR A 209 8.73 21.75 -4.34
C THR A 209 10.10 21.52 -3.71
N ILE A 210 10.25 20.39 -3.02
CA ILE A 210 11.49 19.97 -2.37
C ILE A 210 11.87 18.60 -2.91
N THR A 211 13.02 18.50 -3.59
CA THR A 211 13.63 17.20 -3.93
C THR A 211 14.68 16.87 -2.88
N ALA A 212 14.49 15.77 -2.14
CA ALA A 212 15.33 15.46 -1.00
C ALA A 212 16.63 14.74 -1.41
N SER A 213 17.78 15.27 -0.97
CA SER A 213 19.11 14.65 -1.14
C SER A 213 19.68 14.11 0.17
N THR A 214 18.99 14.34 1.29
CA THR A 214 19.38 13.99 2.65
C THR A 214 18.19 13.44 3.41
N ALA A 215 18.42 12.90 4.61
CA ALA A 215 17.36 12.34 5.46
C ALA A 215 16.54 13.41 6.22
N GLU A 216 16.98 14.67 6.19
CA GLU A 216 16.33 15.77 6.88
C GLU A 216 16.57 17.07 6.10
N ILE A 217 15.54 17.92 6.04
CA ILE A 217 15.59 19.25 5.43
C ILE A 217 14.99 20.26 6.41
N ILE A 218 15.72 21.35 6.67
CA ILE A 218 15.27 22.43 7.54
C ILE A 218 15.01 23.68 6.71
N PHE A 219 13.81 24.22 6.83
CA PHE A 219 13.40 25.46 6.17
C PHE A 219 12.79 26.45 7.16
N ARG A 220 12.97 27.75 6.91
CA ARG A 220 12.40 28.83 7.70
C ARG A 220 11.26 29.49 6.95
N VAL A 221 10.13 29.68 7.64
CA VAL A 221 9.04 30.53 7.18
C VAL A 221 9.13 31.87 7.93
N GLN A 222 9.24 32.97 7.19
CA GLN A 222 9.33 34.32 7.75
C GLN A 222 8.33 35.27 7.09
N ASN A 223 7.76 36.18 7.89
CA ASN A 223 6.95 37.30 7.40
C ASN A 223 7.90 38.41 6.91
N VAL A 224 7.81 38.76 5.63
CA VAL A 224 8.66 39.79 4.99
C VAL A 224 7.87 41.06 4.63
N SER A 225 6.65 41.20 5.16
CA SER A 225 5.85 42.41 4.94
C SER A 225 6.56 43.64 5.50
N THR A 226 6.65 44.69 4.69
CA THR A 226 7.28 45.97 5.03
C THR A 226 6.34 46.94 5.73
N THR A 227 5.10 46.53 5.99
CA THR A 227 4.04 47.40 6.49
C THR A 227 3.84 47.18 7.99
N THR A 228 3.92 48.26 8.77
CA THR A 228 3.82 48.23 10.24
C THR A 228 2.36 48.00 10.70
N GLY A 229 2.15 47.09 11.67
CA GLY A 229 0.86 46.93 12.35
C GLY A 229 -0.03 45.77 11.89
N HIS A 230 0.53 44.74 11.26
CA HIS A 230 -0.24 43.57 10.84
C HIS A 230 -0.21 42.45 11.88
N THR A 231 -1.38 41.91 12.20
CA THR A 231 -1.56 40.57 12.76
C THR A 231 -1.64 39.59 11.61
N SER A 232 -0.67 38.70 11.48
CA SER A 232 -0.72 37.61 10.50
C SER A 232 -0.41 36.32 11.21
N THR A 233 -1.39 35.42 11.21
CA THR A 233 -1.30 34.07 11.76
C THR A 233 -1.15 33.08 10.60
N THR A 234 -0.14 32.22 10.65
CA THR A 234 -0.02 31.10 9.70
C THR A 234 -0.97 30.00 10.15
N ALA A 235 -2.18 29.95 9.60
CA ALA A 235 -3.16 28.97 10.04
C ALA A 235 -2.76 27.53 9.67
N ASN A 236 -2.31 27.22 8.45
CA ASN A 236 -2.13 25.81 8.06
C ASN A 236 -0.85 25.61 7.23
N LEU A 237 -0.24 24.42 7.35
CA LEU A 237 0.87 23.97 6.50
C LEU A 237 0.43 22.67 5.82
N GLU A 238 -0.20 22.78 4.66
CA GLU A 238 -0.64 21.60 3.94
C GLU A 238 0.57 20.93 3.26
N TYR A 239 0.76 19.64 3.49
CA TYR A 239 1.79 18.87 2.81
C TYR A 239 1.11 17.78 1.98
N VAL A 240 1.66 17.52 0.81
CA VAL A 240 1.20 16.49 -0.11
C VAL A 240 2.36 15.52 -0.32
N ASP A 241 2.17 14.28 0.11
CA ASP A 241 3.03 13.18 -0.30
C ASP A 241 2.52 12.66 -1.64
N GLU A 242 3.33 12.83 -2.68
CA GLU A 242 2.98 12.46 -4.06
C GLU A 242 2.70 10.95 -4.20
N ASP A 243 3.11 10.13 -3.23
CA ASP A 243 2.89 8.68 -3.18
C ASP A 243 1.73 8.23 -2.27
N THR A 244 0.94 9.18 -1.74
CA THR A 244 -0.19 8.87 -0.87
C THR A 244 -1.52 9.28 -1.50
N GLY A 245 -2.59 8.54 -1.18
CA GLY A 245 -3.92 8.74 -1.77
C GLY A 245 -4.30 7.66 -2.77
N SER A 246 -5.46 7.81 -3.40
CA SER A 246 -5.94 6.86 -4.40
C SER A 246 -5.21 7.05 -5.71
N ARG A 247 -4.71 5.95 -6.27
CA ARG A 247 -4.26 5.89 -7.65
C ARG A 247 -5.47 5.85 -8.56
N ILE A 248 -5.55 6.72 -9.55
CA ILE A 248 -6.70 6.86 -10.45
C ILE A 248 -6.27 6.70 -11.91
N GLY A 249 -7.01 5.87 -12.65
CA GLY A 249 -6.79 5.54 -14.05
C GLY A 249 -7.97 5.95 -14.91
N ILE A 250 -7.79 6.92 -15.79
CA ILE A 250 -8.85 7.52 -16.62
C ILE A 250 -8.63 7.13 -18.07
N LEU A 251 -9.68 6.62 -18.73
CA LEU A 251 -9.62 6.34 -20.16
C LEU A 251 -9.70 7.67 -20.94
N LEU A 252 -8.75 7.86 -21.84
CA LEU A 252 -8.68 9.03 -22.71
C LEU A 252 -9.36 8.77 -24.06
N THR A 253 -9.63 9.84 -24.80
CA THR A 253 -10.29 9.79 -26.12
C THR A 253 -9.44 9.05 -27.17
N ASP A 254 -8.12 8.93 -26.96
CA ASP A 254 -7.22 8.16 -27.83
C ASP A 254 -7.26 6.64 -27.56
N GLY A 255 -8.05 6.20 -26.59
CA GLY A 255 -8.20 4.80 -26.19
C GLY A 255 -7.15 4.31 -25.19
N THR A 256 -6.22 5.17 -24.75
CA THR A 256 -5.23 4.84 -23.72
C THR A 256 -5.75 5.14 -22.32
N ARG A 257 -5.20 4.46 -21.30
CA ARG A 257 -5.49 4.77 -19.90
C ARG A 257 -4.36 5.58 -19.27
N PHE A 258 -4.69 6.80 -18.87
CA PHE A 258 -3.82 7.68 -18.10
C PHE A 258 -3.94 7.39 -16.61
N TRP A 259 -2.81 7.31 -15.91
CA TRP A 259 -2.75 7.09 -14.47
C TRP A 259 -2.15 8.30 -13.76
N ASP A 260 -2.81 8.75 -12.69
CA ASP A 260 -2.37 9.84 -11.81
C ASP A 260 -2.78 9.55 -10.36
N ASN A 261 -2.42 10.43 -9.44
CA ASN A 261 -2.84 10.37 -8.04
C ASN A 261 -3.96 11.39 -7.76
N VAL A 262 -4.94 10.98 -6.95
CA VAL A 262 -6.00 11.88 -6.45
C VAL A 262 -5.39 12.80 -5.39
N LEU A 263 -5.23 14.07 -5.74
CA LEU A 263 -4.71 15.10 -4.86
C LEU A 263 -5.73 15.47 -3.79
N ASN A 264 -6.96 15.78 -4.20
CA ASN A 264 -8.03 16.16 -3.29
C ASN A 264 -9.40 15.61 -3.75
N VAL A 265 -10.32 15.47 -2.79
CA VAL A 265 -11.73 15.15 -3.05
C VAL A 265 -12.57 16.33 -2.57
N ASP A 266 -12.83 17.29 -3.45
CA ASP A 266 -13.56 18.52 -3.09
C ASP A 266 -15.03 18.26 -2.77
N SER A 267 -15.62 17.27 -3.43
CA SER A 267 -17.03 16.92 -3.26
C SER A 267 -17.32 15.49 -3.71
N ALA A 268 -18.59 15.09 -3.64
CA ALA A 268 -19.07 13.79 -4.13
C ALA A 268 -18.84 13.56 -5.64
N THR A 269 -18.56 14.61 -6.42
CA THR A 269 -18.41 14.56 -7.89
C THR A 269 -17.24 15.37 -8.43
N SER A 270 -16.44 16.02 -7.60
CA SER A 270 -15.27 16.82 -8.02
C SER A 270 -14.04 16.33 -7.29
N ILE A 271 -12.97 16.10 -8.04
CA ILE A 271 -11.67 15.71 -7.51
C ILE A 271 -10.57 16.49 -8.22
N ASP A 272 -9.49 16.72 -7.49
CA ASP A 272 -8.25 17.27 -8.01
C ASP A 272 -7.27 16.14 -8.30
N LEU A 273 -6.62 16.22 -9.45
CA LEU A 273 -5.51 15.38 -9.87
C LEU A 273 -4.18 16.06 -9.54
N LEU A 274 -3.16 15.26 -9.23
CA LEU A 274 -1.84 15.77 -8.90
C LEU A 274 -1.14 16.44 -10.10
N ASN A 275 -1.12 15.77 -11.25
CA ASN A 275 -0.42 16.24 -12.45
C ASN A 275 -1.37 16.77 -13.53
N GLY A 276 -2.66 16.41 -13.43
CA GLY A 276 -3.68 16.74 -14.41
C GLY A 276 -3.68 15.81 -15.61
N LEU A 277 -4.74 15.86 -16.41
CA LEU A 277 -4.93 14.94 -17.54
C LEU A 277 -3.83 15.06 -18.59
N SER A 278 -3.27 13.94 -19.03
CA SER A 278 -2.29 13.93 -20.14
C SER A 278 -2.90 14.13 -21.53
N GLY A 279 -4.22 13.97 -21.66
CA GLY A 279 -4.97 14.13 -22.91
C GLY A 279 -6.45 14.40 -22.65
N ALA A 280 -7.22 14.65 -23.71
CA ALA A 280 -8.66 14.89 -23.57
C ALA A 280 -9.41 13.59 -23.22
N ALA A 281 -10.36 13.69 -22.29
CA ALA A 281 -11.26 12.62 -21.89
C ALA A 281 -12.72 13.02 -22.13
N THR A 282 -13.56 12.07 -22.49
CA THR A 282 -14.96 12.28 -22.84
C THR A 282 -15.86 11.99 -21.63
N ASN A 283 -17.03 12.64 -21.59
CA ASN A 283 -18.05 12.32 -20.60
C ASN A 283 -18.42 10.83 -20.64
N ALA A 284 -18.62 10.24 -19.45
CA ALA A 284 -18.90 8.82 -19.24
C ALA A 284 -17.73 7.85 -19.56
N ASP A 285 -16.53 8.35 -19.84
CA ASP A 285 -15.35 7.48 -19.95
C ASP A 285 -15.07 6.76 -18.62
N SER A 286 -14.56 5.53 -18.73
CA SER A 286 -14.30 4.66 -17.59
C SER A 286 -13.18 5.19 -16.70
N VAL A 287 -13.42 5.23 -15.41
CA VAL A 287 -12.44 5.62 -14.39
C VAL A 287 -12.27 4.48 -13.40
N TYR A 288 -11.02 4.07 -13.17
CA TYR A 288 -10.65 3.05 -12.21
C TYR A 288 -9.82 3.68 -11.10
N PHE A 289 -9.96 3.20 -9.87
CA PHE A 289 -9.14 3.71 -8.77
C PHE A 289 -8.97 2.67 -7.66
N TYR A 290 -7.86 2.77 -6.94
CA TYR A 290 -7.53 1.94 -5.78
C TYR A 290 -6.60 2.68 -4.84
N THR A 291 -6.51 2.22 -3.59
CA THR A 291 -5.67 2.85 -2.55
C THR A 291 -4.33 2.14 -2.34
N THR A 292 -4.28 0.83 -2.57
CA THR A 292 -3.07 0.03 -2.36
C THR A 292 -2.79 -0.82 -3.60
N LYS A 293 -1.52 -0.89 -3.98
CA LYS A 293 -1.09 -1.76 -5.08
C LYS A 293 -1.04 -3.21 -4.63
N LEU A 294 -1.24 -4.10 -5.59
CA LEU A 294 -1.16 -5.54 -5.43
C LEU A 294 0.22 -5.94 -4.88
N SER A 295 0.21 -6.67 -3.77
CA SER A 295 1.41 -7.34 -3.26
C SER A 295 1.85 -8.45 -4.20
N ARG A 296 3.16 -8.72 -4.30
CA ARG A 296 3.68 -9.75 -5.21
C ARG A 296 2.97 -11.10 -4.96
N PRO A 297 2.28 -11.65 -5.98
CA PRO A 297 1.71 -12.99 -5.89
C PRO A 297 2.78 -14.06 -5.71
N VAL A 298 2.51 -15.10 -4.92
CA VAL A 298 3.40 -16.28 -4.85
C VAL A 298 3.14 -17.16 -6.07
N ARG A 299 1.85 -17.31 -6.38
CA ARG A 299 1.33 -18.08 -7.51
C ARG A 299 0.05 -17.42 -8.00
N VAL A 300 -0.17 -17.51 -9.29
CA VAL A 300 -1.47 -17.25 -9.91
C VAL A 300 -2.11 -18.61 -10.21
N LEU A 301 -3.34 -18.81 -9.73
CA LEU A 301 -4.09 -20.06 -9.85
C LEU A 301 -4.92 -20.07 -11.12
N SER A 302 -5.71 -19.03 -11.33
CA SER A 302 -6.56 -18.85 -12.50
C SER A 302 -6.67 -17.38 -12.86
N THR A 303 -6.86 -17.09 -14.14
CA THR A 303 -7.22 -15.74 -14.58
C THR A 303 -8.49 -15.76 -15.43
N ARG A 304 -9.22 -14.66 -15.40
CA ARG A 304 -10.47 -14.44 -16.15
C ARG A 304 -10.38 -13.11 -16.85
N TYR A 305 -10.60 -13.10 -18.16
CA TYR A 305 -10.64 -11.89 -18.96
C TYR A 305 -12.03 -11.24 -18.86
N ALA A 306 -12.09 -9.91 -18.80
CA ALA A 306 -13.34 -9.17 -18.97
C ALA A 306 -13.08 -7.89 -19.76
N SER A 307 -14.05 -7.48 -20.60
CA SER A 307 -13.94 -6.26 -21.40
C SER A 307 -14.00 -4.97 -20.58
N THR A 308 -14.60 -5.04 -19.39
CA THR A 308 -14.69 -3.98 -18.38
C THR A 308 -14.78 -4.62 -17.00
N ILE A 309 -14.60 -3.83 -15.93
CA ILE A 309 -14.73 -4.33 -14.55
C ILE A 309 -16.11 -4.92 -14.20
N THR A 310 -17.17 -4.43 -14.84
CA THR A 310 -18.55 -4.93 -14.68
C THR A 310 -18.97 -5.90 -15.79
N GLY A 311 -18.07 -6.20 -16.73
CA GLY A 311 -18.33 -7.05 -17.88
C GLY A 311 -18.41 -8.53 -17.51
N SER A 312 -18.93 -9.33 -18.43
CA SER A 312 -18.90 -10.79 -18.28
C SER A 312 -17.47 -11.31 -18.32
N GLU A 313 -17.21 -12.31 -17.48
CA GLU A 313 -15.90 -12.92 -17.34
C GLU A 313 -15.77 -14.13 -18.26
N ILE A 314 -14.63 -14.22 -18.93
CA ILE A 314 -14.26 -15.30 -19.83
C ILE A 314 -13.06 -16.02 -19.19
N PRO A 315 -13.15 -17.33 -18.90
CA PRO A 315 -12.02 -18.07 -18.36
C PRO A 315 -10.86 -18.11 -19.37
N THR A 316 -9.64 -18.12 -18.85
CA THR A 316 -8.40 -18.15 -19.66
C THR A 316 -7.50 -19.29 -19.22
N ASP A 317 -6.72 -19.82 -20.15
CA ASP A 317 -5.93 -21.03 -19.95
C ASP A 317 -4.49 -20.71 -19.52
N LYS A 318 -4.02 -21.43 -18.50
CA LYS A 318 -2.62 -21.36 -18.06
C LYS A 318 -1.74 -22.16 -19.01
N TRP A 319 -0.68 -21.52 -19.52
CA TRP A 319 0.35 -22.15 -20.33
C TRP A 319 1.63 -22.43 -19.55
N ALA A 320 2.36 -23.45 -19.99
CA ALA A 320 3.72 -23.69 -19.52
C ALA A 320 4.67 -22.65 -20.13
N ARG A 321 5.85 -22.53 -19.51
CA ARG A 321 6.90 -21.62 -19.97
C ARG A 321 7.26 -21.89 -21.44
N SER A 322 7.55 -23.14 -21.80
CA SER A 322 7.92 -23.53 -23.17
C SER A 322 6.87 -23.08 -24.18
N ASP A 323 5.61 -23.40 -23.91
CA ASP A 323 4.50 -23.19 -24.83
C ASP A 323 4.31 -21.70 -25.14
N TYR A 324 4.42 -20.86 -24.11
CA TYR A 324 4.38 -19.40 -24.30
C TYR A 324 5.58 -18.89 -25.11
N PHE A 325 6.80 -19.38 -24.84
CA PHE A 325 7.99 -18.90 -25.55
C PHE A 325 8.10 -19.43 -26.99
N ASP A 326 7.54 -20.61 -27.27
CA ASP A 326 7.50 -21.22 -28.60
C ASP A 326 6.42 -20.60 -29.50
N GLN A 327 5.46 -19.86 -28.93
CA GLN A 327 4.45 -19.12 -29.68
C GLN A 327 5.11 -18.14 -30.69
N PRO A 328 4.87 -18.27 -32.01
CA PRO A 328 5.57 -17.49 -33.03
C PRO A 328 5.26 -15.99 -32.98
N ASP A 329 3.97 -15.64 -32.81
CA ASP A 329 3.51 -14.25 -32.70
C ASP A 329 2.93 -14.00 -31.31
N LYS A 330 3.68 -13.25 -30.51
CA LYS A 330 3.35 -12.87 -29.14
C LYS A 330 2.70 -11.49 -29.05
N ASP A 331 2.65 -10.75 -30.16
CA ASP A 331 2.11 -9.39 -30.23
C ASP A 331 0.74 -9.34 -30.93
N ALA A 332 0.23 -10.50 -31.35
CA ALA A 332 -1.13 -10.66 -31.87
C ALA A 332 -2.16 -10.08 -30.88
N GLN A 333 -2.89 -9.05 -31.34
CA GLN A 333 -3.90 -8.35 -30.56
C GLN A 333 -5.26 -9.06 -30.59
N GLY A 334 -5.95 -9.06 -29.46
CA GLY A 334 -7.29 -9.63 -29.32
C GLY A 334 -7.76 -9.70 -27.87
N THR A 335 -8.61 -10.67 -27.57
CA THR A 335 -9.01 -10.98 -26.20
C THR A 335 -7.95 -11.86 -25.56
N VAL A 336 -7.52 -11.53 -24.34
CA VAL A 336 -6.56 -12.37 -23.60
C VAL A 336 -7.22 -13.73 -23.34
N SER A 337 -6.57 -14.79 -23.82
CA SER A 337 -7.10 -16.16 -23.74
C SER A 337 -6.17 -17.12 -22.99
N GLN A 338 -4.87 -16.82 -22.96
CA GLN A 338 -3.84 -17.63 -22.33
C GLN A 338 -2.83 -16.77 -21.58
N TRP A 339 -2.17 -17.37 -20.59
CA TRP A 339 -1.24 -16.67 -19.73
C TRP A 339 -0.19 -17.60 -19.13
N TYR A 340 0.96 -17.03 -18.77
CA TYR A 340 2.04 -17.71 -18.06
C TYR A 340 2.55 -16.79 -16.95
N TYR A 341 2.76 -17.35 -15.76
CA TYR A 341 3.24 -16.60 -14.59
C TYR A 341 4.57 -17.14 -14.08
N SER A 342 5.52 -16.24 -13.84
CA SER A 342 6.84 -16.53 -13.29
C SER A 342 7.08 -15.70 -12.03
N PRO A 343 7.13 -16.28 -10.83
CA PRO A 343 7.47 -15.53 -9.62
C PRO A 343 8.96 -15.17 -9.62
N GLN A 344 9.33 -13.89 -9.77
CA GLN A 344 10.69 -13.41 -9.50
C GLN A 344 10.81 -12.92 -8.05
N LEU A 345 12.03 -12.58 -7.60
CA LEU A 345 12.31 -12.23 -6.20
C LEU A 345 11.57 -10.97 -5.72
N ILE A 346 11.57 -9.90 -6.53
CA ILE A 346 11.00 -8.59 -6.16
C ILE A 346 9.57 -8.46 -6.69
N GLU A 347 9.34 -8.79 -7.96
CA GLU A 347 8.04 -8.70 -8.63
C GLU A 347 7.77 -9.96 -9.46
N GLY A 348 6.52 -10.40 -9.53
CA GLY A 348 6.12 -11.49 -10.42
C GLY A 348 6.04 -11.03 -11.87
N GLU A 349 6.43 -11.86 -12.82
CA GLU A 349 6.21 -11.57 -14.25
C GLU A 349 5.02 -12.38 -14.77
N LEU A 350 3.95 -11.68 -15.14
CA LEU A 350 2.82 -12.26 -15.84
C LEU A 350 2.92 -11.97 -17.32
N PHE A 351 2.84 -13.02 -18.13
CA PHE A 351 2.82 -12.97 -19.57
C PHE A 351 1.43 -13.35 -20.07
N VAL A 352 0.91 -12.62 -21.04
CA VAL A 352 -0.45 -12.83 -21.59
C VAL A 352 -0.42 -12.99 -23.10
N TRP A 353 -1.34 -13.80 -23.63
CA TRP A 353 -1.58 -13.98 -25.06
C TRP A 353 -3.07 -14.26 -25.32
N GLN A 354 -3.72 -13.75 -26.36
CA GLN A 354 -3.34 -12.59 -27.17
C GLN A 354 -3.18 -11.32 -26.31
N VAL A 355 -2.48 -10.31 -26.82
CA VAL A 355 -2.36 -9.03 -26.09
C VAL A 355 -3.65 -8.22 -26.24
N ALA A 356 -3.98 -7.41 -25.24
CA ALA A 356 -5.21 -6.63 -25.26
C ALA A 356 -5.24 -5.63 -26.43
N ASN A 357 -6.44 -5.40 -26.96
CA ASN A 357 -6.73 -4.42 -28.02
C ASN A 357 -7.32 -3.10 -27.50
N ASN A 358 -7.52 -2.97 -26.18
CA ASN A 358 -8.14 -1.80 -25.54
C ASN A 358 -7.72 -1.73 -24.06
N ASP A 359 -7.43 -0.52 -23.56
CA ASP A 359 -7.01 -0.24 -22.17
C ASP A 359 -8.18 -0.23 -21.16
N ASN A 360 -9.39 -0.50 -21.62
CA ASN A 360 -10.57 -0.72 -20.79
C ASN A 360 -10.71 -2.17 -20.34
N ASN A 361 -10.08 -3.09 -21.08
CA ASN A 361 -10.08 -4.51 -20.76
C ASN A 361 -9.34 -4.76 -19.44
N ILE A 362 -9.78 -5.78 -18.71
CA ILE A 362 -9.15 -6.19 -17.46
C ILE A 362 -8.88 -7.69 -17.44
N LEU A 363 -7.95 -8.08 -16.60
CA LEU A 363 -7.71 -9.46 -16.22
C LEU A 363 -7.93 -9.59 -14.71
N ARG A 364 -8.88 -10.44 -14.32
CA ARG A 364 -9.11 -10.81 -12.92
C ARG A 364 -8.26 -12.03 -12.59
N LEU A 365 -7.46 -11.93 -11.54
CA LEU A 365 -6.53 -12.98 -11.13
C LEU A 365 -6.97 -13.55 -9.79
N THR A 366 -7.12 -14.86 -9.72
CA THR A 366 -7.15 -15.57 -8.44
C THR A 366 -5.72 -15.98 -8.14
N TYR A 367 -5.16 -15.46 -7.05
CA TYR A 367 -3.75 -15.63 -6.72
C TYR A 367 -3.57 -15.95 -5.25
N MET A 368 -2.41 -16.51 -4.92
CA MET A 368 -1.98 -16.72 -3.55
C MET A 368 -1.14 -15.52 -3.10
N LYS A 369 -1.62 -14.81 -2.09
CA LYS A 369 -0.90 -13.71 -1.45
C LYS A 369 0.35 -14.22 -0.74
N ALA A 370 1.37 -13.37 -0.67
CA ALA A 370 2.55 -13.67 0.11
C ALA A 370 2.23 -13.60 1.61
N ALA A 371 2.56 -14.65 2.38
CA ALA A 371 2.50 -14.61 3.84
C ALA A 371 3.36 -13.45 4.36
N LEU A 372 2.78 -12.65 5.26
CA LEU A 372 3.47 -11.54 5.90
C LEU A 372 4.69 -12.01 6.68
N ILE A 373 5.64 -11.09 6.84
CA ILE A 373 6.76 -11.24 7.76
C ILE A 373 6.42 -10.37 8.96
N TYR A 374 6.30 -11.00 10.12
CA TYR A 374 6.01 -10.30 11.36
C TYR A 374 7.28 -9.66 11.91
N THR A 375 7.16 -8.44 12.44
CA THR A 375 8.29 -7.67 12.97
C THR A 375 8.10 -7.27 14.43
N GLU A 376 6.86 -7.17 14.89
CA GLU A 376 6.52 -6.68 16.22
C GLU A 376 5.73 -7.73 17.03
N SER A 377 5.83 -7.64 18.35
CA SER A 377 5.07 -8.51 19.27
C SER A 377 3.56 -8.25 19.25
N THR A 378 3.16 -7.03 18.88
CA THR A 378 1.76 -6.59 18.79
C THR A 378 1.12 -6.90 17.45
N ASP A 379 1.88 -7.40 16.47
CA ASP A 379 1.33 -7.75 15.16
C ASP A 379 0.27 -8.84 15.31
N ASN A 380 -0.86 -8.67 14.61
CA ASN A 380 -1.92 -9.67 14.57
C ASN A 380 -1.53 -10.80 13.60
N LEU A 381 -1.75 -12.05 14.00
CA LEU A 381 -1.52 -13.19 13.13
C LEU A 381 -2.61 -13.29 12.05
N GLU A 382 -2.20 -13.21 10.78
CA GLU A 382 -3.06 -13.41 9.60
C GLU A 382 -3.21 -14.90 9.26
N PHE A 383 -3.58 -15.69 10.26
CA PHE A 383 -3.91 -17.10 10.11
C PHE A 383 -5.33 -17.37 10.62
N PRO A 384 -6.07 -18.31 10.01
CA PRO A 384 -7.32 -18.81 10.56
C PRO A 384 -7.09 -19.38 11.95
N SER A 385 -8.11 -19.30 12.80
CA SER A 385 -7.99 -19.68 14.22
C SER A 385 -7.60 -21.15 14.45
N GLU A 386 -7.90 -22.00 13.47
CA GLU A 386 -7.58 -23.42 13.39
C GLU A 386 -6.06 -23.65 13.32
N PHE A 387 -5.32 -22.71 12.73
CA PHE A 387 -3.88 -22.81 12.54
C PHE A 387 -3.05 -22.32 13.74
N TYR A 388 -3.68 -21.72 14.76
CA TYR A 388 -2.95 -21.23 15.93
C TYR A 388 -2.32 -22.36 16.76
N LEU A 389 -3.02 -23.49 16.92
CA LEU A 389 -2.47 -24.64 17.63
C LEU A 389 -1.27 -25.26 16.89
N PRO A 390 -1.34 -25.56 15.58
CA PRO A 390 -0.19 -26.09 14.86
C PRO A 390 0.96 -25.08 14.75
N LEU A 391 0.69 -23.77 14.64
CA LEU A 391 1.74 -22.74 14.64
C LEU A 391 2.53 -22.75 15.95
N LYS A 392 1.83 -22.77 17.09
CA LYS A 392 2.45 -22.85 18.40
C LYS A 392 3.39 -24.06 18.51
N TRP A 393 2.91 -25.25 18.12
CA TRP A 393 3.72 -26.46 18.19
C TRP A 393 4.87 -26.50 17.19
N ALA A 394 4.69 -25.94 16.00
CA ALA A 394 5.74 -25.84 14.99
C ALA A 394 6.89 -24.92 15.44
N ILE A 395 6.57 -23.76 16.03
CA ILE A 395 7.57 -22.86 16.63
C ILE A 395 8.30 -23.57 17.77
N ALA A 396 7.56 -24.24 18.67
CA ALA A 396 8.16 -25.02 19.74
C ALA A 396 9.11 -26.11 19.21
N ALA A 397 8.74 -26.80 18.12
CA ALA A 397 9.54 -27.85 17.51
C ALA A 397 10.85 -27.34 16.88
N ASP A 398 10.82 -26.17 16.26
CA ASP A 398 11.96 -25.52 15.63
C ASP A 398 12.92 -24.91 16.67
N MET A 399 12.39 -24.33 17.75
CA MET A 399 13.20 -23.75 18.83
C MET A 399 13.83 -24.83 19.74
N ALA A 400 13.12 -25.93 20.04
CA ALA A 400 13.54 -26.91 21.04
C ALA A 400 14.97 -27.49 20.87
N PRO A 401 15.50 -27.74 19.66
CA PRO A 401 16.89 -28.16 19.46
C PRO A 401 17.92 -27.14 19.96
N SER A 402 17.67 -25.85 19.76
CA SER A 402 18.61 -24.77 20.11
C SER A 402 18.73 -24.54 21.62
N TYR A 403 17.65 -24.80 22.36
CA TYR A 403 17.60 -24.68 23.82
C TYR A 403 17.96 -25.98 24.56
N GLY A 404 18.39 -27.02 23.85
CA GLY A 404 18.84 -28.27 24.47
C GLY A 404 17.73 -29.08 25.15
N VAL A 405 16.48 -28.94 24.69
CA VAL A 405 15.35 -29.74 25.21
C VAL A 405 15.63 -31.23 25.03
N LYS A 406 15.27 -32.04 26.05
CA LYS A 406 15.52 -33.49 26.07
C LYS A 406 14.98 -34.16 24.79
N PRO A 407 15.71 -35.14 24.22
CA PRO A 407 15.32 -35.79 22.96
C PRO A 407 13.90 -36.37 22.94
N GLU A 408 13.46 -36.98 24.05
CA GLU A 408 12.11 -37.55 24.19
C GLU A 408 11.02 -36.47 24.05
N ARG A 409 11.17 -35.34 24.74
CA ARG A 409 10.23 -34.22 24.66
C ARG A 409 10.24 -33.56 23.29
N ARG A 410 11.40 -33.48 22.62
CA ARG A 410 11.47 -32.97 21.25
C ARG A 410 10.68 -33.84 20.27
N LEU A 411 10.68 -35.16 20.45
CA LEU A 411 9.91 -36.07 19.62
C LEU A 411 8.40 -35.87 19.84
N GLU A 412 7.98 -35.75 21.09
CA GLU A 412 6.58 -35.48 21.46
C GLU A 412 6.09 -34.16 20.85
N ILE A 413 6.85 -33.07 20.99
CA ILE A 413 6.50 -31.76 20.41
C ILE A 413 6.36 -31.86 18.88
N LYS A 414 7.25 -32.60 18.22
CA LYS A 414 7.17 -32.82 16.77
C LYS A 414 5.94 -33.64 16.37
N GLN A 415 5.60 -34.67 17.13
CA GLN A 415 4.39 -35.47 16.89
C GLN A 415 3.13 -34.62 17.04
N GLU A 416 3.06 -33.81 18.10
CA GLU A 416 1.93 -32.92 18.34
C GLU A 416 1.80 -31.84 17.26
N ALA A 417 2.93 -31.30 16.78
CA ALA A 417 2.94 -30.36 15.65
C ALA A 417 2.38 -31.00 14.37
N VAL A 418 2.72 -32.26 14.09
CA VAL A 418 2.20 -32.98 12.91
C VAL A 418 0.70 -33.27 13.05
N ILE A 419 0.27 -33.78 14.20
CA ILE A 419 -1.15 -34.12 14.44
C ILE A 419 -2.03 -32.88 14.37
N SER A 420 -1.61 -31.79 15.02
CA SER A 420 -2.37 -30.54 15.00
C SER A 420 -2.43 -29.92 13.60
N LEU A 421 -1.37 -30.07 12.79
CA LEU A 421 -1.37 -29.61 11.40
C LEU A 421 -2.31 -30.46 10.55
N GLU A 422 -2.26 -31.78 10.65
CA GLU A 422 -3.15 -32.69 9.91
C GLU A 422 -4.63 -32.41 10.21
N ASN A 423 -4.96 -32.17 11.48
CA ASN A 423 -6.31 -31.77 11.88
C ASN A 423 -6.73 -30.43 11.25
N ALA A 424 -5.85 -29.42 11.26
CA ALA A 424 -6.14 -28.12 10.66
C ALA A 424 -6.35 -28.24 9.13
N LEU A 425 -5.55 -29.06 8.45
CA LEU A 425 -5.69 -29.31 7.02
C LEU A 425 -6.94 -30.10 6.67
N GLY A 426 -7.38 -31.01 7.53
CA GLY A 426 -8.66 -31.70 7.36
C GLY A 426 -9.87 -30.76 7.37
N HIS A 427 -9.77 -29.59 8.00
CA HIS A 427 -10.80 -28.55 7.96
C HIS A 427 -10.72 -27.67 6.70
N ASP A 428 -9.58 -27.64 6.02
CA ASP A 428 -9.29 -26.79 4.86
C ASP A 428 -9.56 -27.50 3.51
N SER A 429 -10.17 -28.69 3.49
CA SER A 429 -10.46 -29.39 2.23
C SER A 429 -11.69 -28.80 1.53
N ASP A 430 -11.57 -28.48 0.23
CA ASP A 430 -12.70 -28.09 -0.63
C ASP A 430 -13.81 -29.16 -0.59
N ASP A 431 -15.02 -28.78 -0.15
CA ASP A 431 -16.23 -29.62 -0.18
C ASP A 431 -16.80 -29.72 -1.61
N SER A 432 -15.95 -30.14 -2.54
CA SER A 432 -16.34 -30.39 -3.93
C SER A 432 -17.11 -31.70 -4.01
N SER A 433 -18.33 -31.63 -4.53
CA SER A 433 -19.18 -32.81 -4.67
C SER A 433 -18.60 -33.80 -5.67
N MET A 434 -18.07 -34.92 -5.17
CA MET A 434 -17.64 -36.04 -6.00
C MET A 434 -18.86 -36.69 -6.66
N ARG A 435 -19.08 -36.40 -7.96
CA ARG A 435 -20.12 -37.06 -8.78
C ARG A 435 -19.54 -38.29 -9.45
N ILE A 436 -19.82 -39.46 -8.88
CA ILE A 436 -19.57 -40.74 -9.53
C ILE A 436 -20.71 -40.96 -10.54
N GLN A 437 -20.38 -41.02 -11.83
CA GLN A 437 -21.32 -41.48 -12.87
C GLN A 437 -20.89 -42.88 -13.33
N PRO A 438 -21.82 -43.84 -13.45
CA PRO A 438 -21.51 -45.12 -14.06
C PRO A 438 -21.16 -44.92 -15.54
N ASP A 439 -20.09 -45.57 -15.98
CA ASP A 439 -19.71 -45.64 -17.40
C ASP A 439 -20.74 -46.49 -18.14
N PHE A 440 -21.57 -45.85 -18.97
CA PHE A 440 -22.51 -46.55 -19.84
C PHE A 440 -21.79 -46.90 -21.14
N THR A 441 -21.05 -48.00 -21.12
CA THR A 441 -20.57 -48.70 -22.33
C THR A 441 -21.47 -49.87 -22.70
#